data_AF-A0A2E3X099-F1
#
_entry.id   AF-A0A2E3X099-F1
#
_cell.length_a   1.000
_cell.length_b   1.000
_cell.length_c   1.000
_cell.angle_alpha   90.00
_cell.angle_beta   90.00
_cell.angle_gamma   90.00
#
_symmetry.space_group_name_H-M   'P 1'
#
loop_
_entity.id
_entity.type
_entity.pdbx_description
1 polymer ?
#
loop_
_entity_poly.entity_id
_entity_poly.type
_entity_poly.pdbx_seq_one_letter_code
_entity_poly.pdbx_strand_id
1 'polypeptide(L)'
;MDEKKTRPAVSGADLLVSNDRGMMDPPGHNPGPPVLTDVLVDGVPAKAGIGVFGTWSERIVLIFENEHPKYGKEWGTKYYMFDENEPGKVNWGHNGDSFRIEIIETDQS
;
A
#
# COMPACT_ATOMS: atom_id res chain seq x y z
N MET A 1 -19.05 -10.86 -14.26
CA MET A 1 -18.12 -10.11 -13.40
C MET A 1 -17.46 -11.15 -12.54
N ASP A 2 -16.21 -11.47 -12.81
CA ASP A 2 -15.45 -12.36 -11.93
C ASP A 2 -15.26 -11.62 -10.61
N GLU A 3 -15.86 -12.15 -9.56
CA GLU A 3 -15.71 -11.63 -8.20
C GLU A 3 -14.26 -11.89 -7.79
N LYS A 4 -13.44 -10.84 -7.79
CA LYS A 4 -12.06 -10.92 -7.30
C LYS A 4 -12.13 -11.27 -5.83
N LYS A 5 -11.56 -12.41 -5.44
CA LYS A 5 -11.40 -12.74 -4.03
C LYS A 5 -10.50 -11.71 -3.36
N THR A 6 -10.91 -11.25 -2.20
CA THR A 6 -10.15 -10.30 -1.40
C THR A 6 -10.03 -10.77 0.04
N ARG A 7 -8.97 -10.32 0.71
CA ARG A 7 -8.82 -10.41 2.17
C ARG A 7 -8.39 -9.07 2.74
N PRO A 8 -8.78 -8.71 3.97
CA PRO A 8 -8.25 -7.50 4.60
C PRO A 8 -6.73 -7.59 4.77
N ALA A 9 -6.02 -6.47 4.58
CA ALA A 9 -4.63 -6.37 5.04
C ALA A 9 -4.65 -6.17 6.56
N VAL A 10 -3.97 -7.04 7.31
CA VAL A 10 -4.01 -7.05 8.78
C VAL A 10 -2.80 -6.36 9.39
N SER A 11 -1.71 -6.23 8.62
CA SER A 11 -0.50 -5.56 9.11
C SER A 11 0.31 -4.97 7.96
N GLY A 12 1.29 -4.14 8.31
CA GLY A 12 2.23 -3.61 7.32
C GLY A 12 3.01 -4.69 6.57
N ALA A 13 3.22 -5.86 7.18
CA ALA A 13 3.91 -6.98 6.55
C ALA A 13 3.21 -7.50 5.29
N ASP A 14 1.89 -7.34 5.20
CA ASP A 14 1.12 -7.72 4.01
C ASP A 14 1.44 -6.85 2.77
N LEU A 15 1.97 -5.64 2.99
CA LEU A 15 2.22 -4.64 1.95
C LEU A 15 3.69 -4.27 1.83
N LEU A 16 4.60 -4.97 2.53
CA LEU A 16 6.03 -4.67 2.45
C LEU A 16 6.54 -4.86 1.02
N VAL A 17 7.20 -3.83 0.49
CA VAL A 17 7.83 -3.88 -0.83
C VAL A 17 9.15 -4.64 -0.71
N SER A 18 9.20 -5.84 -1.30
CA SER A 18 10.34 -6.76 -1.18
C SER A 18 11.59 -6.28 -1.91
N ASN A 19 11.43 -5.48 -2.97
CA ASN A 19 12.51 -4.91 -3.76
C ASN A 19 12.64 -3.39 -3.55
N ASP A 20 12.30 -2.92 -2.36
CA ASP A 20 12.41 -1.51 -2.02
C ASP A 20 13.87 -1.05 -2.06
N ARG A 21 14.07 0.22 -2.42
CA ARG A 21 15.40 0.82 -2.54
C ARG A 21 15.60 1.85 -1.43
N GLY A 22 16.61 1.64 -0.59
CA GLY A 22 17.06 2.60 0.40
C GLY A 22 17.88 3.74 -0.19
N MET A 23 17.85 4.91 0.45
CA MET A 23 18.72 6.04 0.10
C MET A 23 20.21 5.69 0.25
N MET A 24 20.54 4.83 1.22
CA MET A 24 21.90 4.40 1.54
C MET A 24 22.34 3.15 0.77
N ASP A 25 21.52 2.67 -0.18
CA ASP A 25 21.90 1.52 -1.00
C ASP A 25 23.15 1.84 -1.84
N PRO A 26 24.04 0.85 -2.06
CA PRO A 26 25.27 1.07 -2.80
C PRO A 26 25.01 1.66 -4.20
N PRO A 27 25.89 2.55 -4.70
CA PRO A 27 25.88 2.95 -6.10
C PRO A 27 25.91 1.71 -7.01
N GLY A 28 24.95 1.59 -7.92
CA GLY A 28 24.81 0.44 -8.81
C GLY A 28 23.82 -0.64 -8.34
N HIS A 29 23.38 -0.63 -7.08
CA HIS A 29 22.22 -1.42 -6.67
C HIS A 29 20.98 -0.81 -7.33
N ASN A 30 20.30 -1.53 -8.22
CA ASN A 30 19.06 -1.08 -8.85
C ASN A 30 18.04 -2.24 -8.82
N PRO A 31 17.19 -2.32 -7.78
CA PRO A 31 16.27 -3.43 -7.60
C PRO A 31 15.08 -3.43 -8.59
N GLY A 32 15.09 -2.51 -9.56
CA GLY A 32 13.99 -2.27 -10.49
C GLY A 32 12.88 -1.43 -9.86
N PRO A 33 11.75 -1.23 -10.57
CA PRO A 33 10.58 -0.55 -10.01
C PRO A 33 10.02 -1.32 -8.80
N PRO A 34 9.56 -0.62 -7.74
CA PRO A 34 8.90 -1.26 -6.59
C PRO A 34 7.76 -2.20 -7.01
N VAL A 35 7.80 -3.42 -6.49
CA VAL A 35 6.73 -4.41 -6.65
C VAL A 35 5.66 -4.12 -5.60
N LEU A 36 4.55 -3.54 -6.04
CA LEU A 36 3.42 -3.19 -5.20
C LEU A 36 2.35 -4.28 -5.24
N THR A 37 1.64 -4.43 -4.12
CA THR A 37 0.53 -5.38 -3.96
C THR A 37 -0.75 -4.83 -4.59
N ASP A 38 -1.46 -5.66 -5.35
CA ASP A 38 -2.79 -5.31 -5.88
C ASP A 38 -3.83 -5.31 -4.77
N VAL A 39 -4.56 -4.20 -4.65
CA VAL A 39 -5.51 -3.96 -3.55
C VAL A 39 -6.77 -3.24 -4.01
N LEU A 40 -7.79 -3.28 -3.17
CA LEU A 40 -8.89 -2.32 -3.17
C LEU A 40 -8.68 -1.38 -1.98
N VAL A 41 -8.76 -0.07 -2.22
CA VAL A 41 -8.77 0.96 -1.17
C VAL A 41 -10.11 1.67 -1.20
N ASP A 42 -10.87 1.55 -0.11
CA ASP A 42 -12.27 1.99 -0.02
C ASP A 42 -13.11 1.45 -1.21
N GLY A 43 -12.82 0.23 -1.66
CA GLY A 43 -13.44 -0.43 -2.82
C GLY A 43 -12.89 0.00 -4.19
N VAL A 44 -11.95 0.94 -4.25
CA VAL A 44 -11.34 1.43 -5.50
C VAL A 44 -10.06 0.66 -5.82
N PRO A 45 -9.90 0.10 -7.04
CA PRO A 45 -8.68 -0.60 -7.44
C PRO A 45 -7.43 0.26 -7.39
N ALA A 46 -6.40 -0.26 -6.73
CA ALA A 46 -5.11 0.39 -6.57
C ALA A 46 -3.98 -0.63 -6.42
N LYS A 47 -2.76 -0.12 -6.43
CA LYS A 47 -1.55 -0.79 -5.96
C LYS A 47 -1.10 -0.13 -4.67
N ALA A 48 -0.71 -0.92 -3.69
CA ALA A 48 -0.20 -0.42 -2.41
C ALA A 48 1.16 -1.02 -2.06
N GLY A 49 1.97 -0.25 -1.34
CA GLY A 49 3.24 -0.74 -0.81
C GLY A 49 3.70 0.06 0.39
N ILE A 50 4.46 -0.61 1.26
CA ILE A 50 5.14 -0.03 2.40
C ILE A 50 6.64 -0.17 2.19
N GLY A 51 7.33 0.96 2.29
CA GLY A 51 8.77 1.07 2.08
C GLY A 51 9.27 2.50 2.22
N VAL A 52 10.57 2.69 2.07
CA VAL A 52 11.25 3.98 2.04
C VAL A 52 11.28 4.61 0.65
N PHE A 53 11.09 3.84 -0.44
CA PHE A 53 10.94 4.33 -1.81
C PHE A 53 12.01 5.35 -2.21
N GLY A 54 13.28 5.04 -1.98
CA GLY A 54 14.42 5.90 -2.30
C GLY A 54 14.62 7.10 -1.38
N THR A 55 13.92 7.15 -0.24
CA THR A 55 14.01 8.25 0.72
C THR A 55 14.48 7.75 2.10
N TRP A 56 14.30 8.56 3.15
CA TRP A 56 14.80 8.31 4.50
C TRP A 56 13.83 7.62 5.46
N SER A 57 12.53 7.62 5.16
CA SER A 57 11.51 7.15 6.12
C SER A 57 10.50 6.27 5.43
N GLU A 58 10.15 5.17 6.10
CA GLU A 58 9.09 4.27 5.69
C GLU A 58 7.76 5.03 5.57
N ARG A 59 6.98 4.63 4.57
CA ARG A 59 5.65 5.16 4.29
C ARG A 59 4.81 4.09 3.63
N ILE A 60 3.50 4.24 3.77
CA ILE A 60 2.55 3.59 2.89
C ILE A 60 2.32 4.48 1.65
N VAL A 61 2.31 3.87 0.47
CA VAL A 61 2.00 4.50 -0.82
C VAL A 61 0.85 3.76 -1.48
N LEU A 62 -0.07 4.52 -2.06
CA LEU A 62 -1.23 4.06 -2.82
C LEU A 62 -1.17 4.67 -4.22
N ILE A 63 -1.29 3.83 -5.25
CA ILE A 63 -1.33 4.24 -6.66
C ILE A 63 -2.60 3.67 -7.29
N PHE A 64 -3.56 4.53 -7.62
CA PHE A 64 -4.86 4.09 -8.06
C PHE A 64 -4.93 3.89 -9.59
N GLU A 65 -5.67 2.87 -10.05
CA GLU A 65 -5.92 2.66 -11.48
C GLU A 65 -6.72 3.82 -12.09
N ASN A 66 -7.71 4.33 -11.34
CA ASN A 66 -8.49 5.52 -11.65
C ASN A 66 -8.41 6.50 -10.46
N GLU A 67 -8.63 7.79 -10.68
CA GLU A 67 -8.51 8.78 -9.62
C GLU A 67 -9.48 8.49 -8.45
N HIS A 68 -8.93 8.42 -7.23
CA HIS A 68 -9.72 8.26 -6.02
C HIS A 68 -10.33 9.62 -5.60
N PRO A 69 -11.63 9.70 -5.28
CA PRO A 69 -12.29 10.98 -4.94
C PRO A 69 -11.62 11.76 -3.79
N LYS A 70 -11.01 11.05 -2.84
CA LYS A 70 -10.31 11.64 -1.68
C LYS A 70 -8.79 11.71 -1.84
N TYR A 71 -8.18 10.75 -2.54
CA TYR A 71 -6.74 10.52 -2.51
C TYR A 71 -6.06 10.85 -3.84
N GLY A 72 -6.83 11.20 -4.88
CA GLY A 72 -6.30 11.47 -6.21
C GLY A 72 -5.76 10.20 -6.88
N LYS A 73 -4.80 10.39 -7.79
CA LYS A 73 -4.16 9.29 -8.54
C LYS A 73 -3.09 8.56 -7.72
N GLU A 74 -2.39 9.29 -6.86
CA GLU A 74 -1.29 8.79 -6.03
C GLU A 74 -1.34 9.49 -4.67
N TRP A 75 -1.14 8.72 -3.60
CA TRP A 75 -1.15 9.22 -2.24
C TRP A 75 -0.17 8.43 -1.37
N GLY A 76 0.43 9.08 -0.37
CA GLY A 76 1.27 8.39 0.59
C GLY A 76 1.52 9.18 1.86
N THR A 77 1.83 8.46 2.94
CA THR A 77 2.13 9.07 4.24
C THR A 77 3.04 8.18 5.08
N LYS A 78 3.85 8.82 5.93
CA LYS A 78 4.62 8.14 6.98
C LYS A 78 3.85 7.98 8.30
N TYR A 79 2.68 8.60 8.40
CA TYR A 79 1.84 8.56 9.60
C TYR A 79 0.65 7.66 9.33
N TYR A 80 0.83 6.36 9.50
CA TYR A 80 -0.21 5.35 9.35
C TYR A 80 -0.15 4.31 10.48
N MET A 81 -1.27 3.67 10.75
CA MET A 81 -1.39 2.59 11.72
C MET A 81 -2.53 1.66 11.31
N PHE A 82 -2.24 0.36 11.22
CA PHE A 82 -3.27 -0.66 11.03
C PHE A 82 -4.05 -0.82 12.32
N ASP A 83 -5.38 -0.88 12.22
CA ASP A 83 -6.25 -1.06 13.37
C ASP A 83 -6.23 -2.53 13.82
N GLU A 84 -5.81 -2.79 15.06
CA GLU A 84 -5.71 -4.15 15.60
C GLU A 84 -7.09 -4.80 15.82
N ASN A 85 -8.16 -4.00 15.95
CA ASN A 85 -9.51 -4.49 16.20
C ASN A 85 -10.36 -4.57 14.93
N GLU A 86 -9.99 -3.83 13.89
CA GLU A 86 -10.71 -3.77 12.62
C GLU A 86 -9.81 -4.14 11.42
N PRO A 87 -9.70 -5.43 11.06
CA PRO A 87 -8.92 -5.88 9.92
C PRO A 87 -9.19 -5.09 8.63
N GLY A 88 -8.13 -4.66 7.96
CA GLY A 88 -8.19 -3.86 6.75
C GLY A 88 -8.34 -2.36 7.00
N LYS A 89 -8.61 -1.89 8.21
CA LYS A 89 -8.67 -0.45 8.49
C LYS A 89 -7.27 0.10 8.76
N VAL A 90 -6.92 1.16 8.04
CA VAL A 90 -5.67 1.91 8.25
C VAL A 90 -6.02 3.33 8.63
N ASN A 91 -5.68 3.70 9.87
CA ASN A 91 -5.77 5.07 10.35
C ASN A 91 -4.52 5.85 9.91
N TRP A 92 -4.67 7.13 9.57
CA TRP A 92 -3.53 7.93 9.12
C TRP A 92 -3.62 9.41 9.51
N GLY A 93 -2.46 10.07 9.47
CA GLY A 93 -2.33 11.48 9.82
C GLY A 93 -2.66 11.75 11.29
N HIS A 94 -3.23 12.92 11.57
CA HIS A 94 -3.54 13.38 12.93
C HIS A 94 -5.02 13.74 13.14
N ASN A 95 -5.86 13.58 12.10
CA ASN A 95 -7.24 14.06 12.09
C ASN A 95 -8.28 12.93 12.24
N GLY A 96 -7.84 11.72 12.63
CA GLY A 96 -8.73 10.57 12.72
C GLY A 96 -9.17 10.02 11.35
N ASP A 97 -8.48 10.39 10.27
CA ASP A 97 -8.75 9.85 8.94
C ASP A 97 -8.37 8.37 8.85
N SER A 98 -9.12 7.63 8.03
CA SER A 98 -8.83 6.24 7.71
C SER A 98 -9.25 5.88 6.29
N PHE A 99 -8.77 4.73 5.82
CA PHE A 99 -9.31 4.01 4.68
C PHE A 99 -9.35 2.51 5.00
N ARG A 100 -10.16 1.76 4.26
CA ARG A 100 -10.12 0.30 4.25
C ARG A 100 -9.25 -0.19 3.09
N ILE A 101 -8.41 -1.17 3.35
CA ILE A 101 -7.55 -1.82 2.36
C ILE A 101 -7.78 -3.33 2.36
N GLU A 102 -8.03 -3.85 1.17
CA GLU A 102 -8.21 -5.27 0.92
C GLU A 102 -7.23 -5.73 -0.15
N ILE A 103 -6.54 -6.84 0.07
CA ILE A 103 -5.61 -7.45 -0.86
C ILE A 103 -6.40 -8.30 -1.85
N ILE A 104 -6.15 -8.07 -3.13
CA ILE A 104 -6.71 -8.88 -4.20
C ILE A 104 -5.91 -10.18 -4.25
N GLU A 105 -6.59 -11.30 -4.01
CA GLU A 105 -5.99 -12.62 -4.12
C GLU A 105 -5.94 -12.99 -5.60
N THR A 106 -4.76 -12.92 -6.20
CA THR A 106 -4.52 -13.58 -7.49
C THR A 106 -4.42 -15.08 -7.27
N ASP A 107 -5.38 -15.85 -7.81
CA ASP A 107 -5.23 -17.30 -7.96
C ASP A 107 -3.95 -17.55 -8.77
N GLN A 108 -2.90 -18.03 -8.09
CA GLN A 108 -1.68 -18.49 -8.75
C GLN A 108 -2.07 -19.71 -9.60
N SER A 109 -2.11 -19.52 -10.93
CA SER A 109 -2.38 -20.58 -11.92
C SER A 109 -1.15 -21.45 -12.14
#